data_AF-T1BH90-F1
#
_entry.id   AF-T1BH90-F1
#
_cell.length_a   1.000
_cell.length_b   1.000
_cell.length_c   1.000
_cell.angle_alpha   90.00
_cell.angle_beta   90.00
_cell.angle_gamma   90.00
#
_symmetry.space_group_name_H-M   'P 1'
#
loop_
_entity.id
_entity.type
_entity.pdbx_description
1 polymer ?
#
loop_
_entity_poly.entity_id
_entity_poly.type
_entity_poly.pdbx_seq_one_letter_code
_entity_poly.pdbx_strand_id
1 'polypeptide(L)'
;MGNIPDYPSFLAALGRVLKGCRRVLKPDAYAVFIVGDFRHGARFYPFHVDFIQNARKAGLELMGVVLLIQNGKSLFPYGYPFTLVQNIHHQYALIFKRPMGQRKRRK
;
A
#
# COMPACT_ATOMS: atom_id res chain seq x y z
N MET A 1 -4.64 12.35 -7.98
CA MET A 1 -5.94 11.76 -7.58
C MET A 1 -6.87 11.86 -8.78
N GLY A 2 -6.81 10.88 -9.68
CA GLY A 2 -7.58 10.91 -10.92
C GLY A 2 -9.07 10.80 -10.63
N ASN A 3 -9.78 11.93 -10.71
CA ASN A 3 -11.24 12.06 -10.74
C ASN A 3 -12.05 11.50 -9.55
N ILE A 4 -11.43 11.11 -8.44
CA ILE A 4 -12.12 10.62 -7.24
C ILE A 4 -12.16 11.74 -6.18
N PRO A 5 -13.33 12.04 -5.59
CA PRO A 5 -13.53 13.25 -4.79
C PRO A 5 -12.87 13.21 -3.41
N ASP A 6 -12.71 12.02 -2.82
CA ASP A 6 -12.21 11.88 -1.45
C ASP A 6 -11.38 10.60 -1.25
N TYR A 7 -10.58 10.61 -0.18
CA TYR A 7 -9.67 9.52 0.16
C TYR A 7 -10.38 8.19 0.48
N PRO A 8 -11.47 8.15 1.28
CA PRO A 8 -12.29 6.94 1.45
C PRO A 8 -12.80 6.34 0.13
N SER A 9 -13.33 7.16 -0.78
CA SER A 9 -13.78 6.73 -2.11
C SER A 9 -12.64 6.15 -2.94
N PHE A 10 -11.44 6.73 -2.81
CA PHE A 10 -10.23 6.20 -3.43
C PHE A 10 -9.84 4.83 -2.86
N LEU A 11 -9.87 4.65 -1.54
CA LEU A 11 -9.60 3.35 -0.91
C LEU A 11 -10.62 2.28 -1.32
N ALA A 12 -11.89 2.65 -1.47
CA ALA A 12 -12.92 1.74 -1.98
C ALA A 12 -12.64 1.32 -3.43
N ALA A 13 -12.24 2.25 -4.30
CA ALA A 13 -11.83 1.96 -5.66
C ALA A 13 -10.58 1.06 -5.70
N LEU A 14 -9.57 1.35 -4.87
CA LEU A 14 -8.38 0.53 -4.69
C LEU A 14 -8.74 -0.91 -4.29
N GLY A 15 -9.64 -1.09 -3.32
CA GLY A 15 -10.12 -2.41 -2.91
C GLY A 15 -10.72 -3.22 -4.06
N ARG A 16 -11.45 -2.57 -4.98
CA ARG A 16 -11.98 -3.23 -6.20
C ARG A 16 -10.86 -3.70 -7.14
N VAL A 17 -9.85 -2.86 -7.34
CA VAL A 17 -8.67 -3.21 -8.15
C VAL A 17 -7.92 -4.40 -7.53
N LEU A 18 -7.68 -4.37 -6.22
CA LEU A 18 -6.98 -5.45 -5.51
C LEU A 18 -7.73 -6.79 -5.58
N LYS A 19 -9.07 -6.77 -5.52
CA LYS A 19 -9.88 -7.97 -5.77
C LYS A 19 -9.69 -8.49 -7.20
N GLY A 20 -9.60 -7.59 -8.19
CA GLY A 20 -9.25 -7.93 -9.56
C GLY A 20 -7.86 -8.58 -9.69
N CYS A 21 -6.84 -8.01 -9.04
CA CYS A 21 -5.50 -8.57 -8.99
C CYS A 21 -5.48 -9.97 -8.35
N ARG A 22 -6.16 -10.15 -7.22
CA ARG A 22 -6.28 -11.47 -6.57
C ARG A 22 -6.92 -12.50 -7.50
N ARG A 23 -7.98 -12.13 -8.23
CA ARG A 23 -8.70 -13.03 -9.14
C ARG A 23 -7.77 -13.66 -10.17
N VAL A 24 -6.87 -12.87 -10.75
CA VAL A 24 -5.94 -13.33 -11.81
C VAL A 24 -4.65 -13.96 -11.27
N LEU A 25 -4.29 -13.70 -10.01
CA LEU A 25 -3.10 -14.29 -9.39
C LEU A 25 -3.28 -15.80 -9.16
N LYS A 26 -2.31 -16.64 -9.50
CA LYS A 26 -2.40 -18.09 -9.24
C LYS A 26 -2.50 -18.36 -7.72
N PRO A 27 -3.19 -19.43 -7.28
CA PRO A 27 -3.13 -19.85 -5.87
C PRO A 27 -1.67 -20.04 -5.44
N ASP A 28 -1.35 -19.62 -4.22
CA ASP A 28 -0.01 -19.66 -3.63
C ASP A 28 1.05 -18.74 -4.28
N ALA A 29 0.68 -17.96 -5.30
CA ALA A 29 1.59 -17.00 -5.91
C ALA A 29 1.65 -15.68 -5.15
N TYR A 30 2.74 -14.93 -5.40
CA TYR A 30 3.04 -13.66 -4.76
C TYR A 30 2.70 -12.47 -5.65
N ALA A 31 2.34 -11.36 -5.03
CA ALA A 31 2.19 -10.05 -5.66
C ALA A 31 2.95 -9.00 -4.83
N VAL A 32 3.71 -8.14 -5.49
CA VAL A 32 4.46 -7.06 -4.84
C VAL A 32 3.91 -5.73 -5.34
N PHE A 33 3.59 -4.84 -4.40
CA PHE A 33 3.12 -3.49 -4.70
C PHE A 33 4.07 -2.47 -4.09
N ILE A 34 4.56 -1.54 -4.91
CA ILE A 34 5.39 -0.44 -4.46
C ILE A 34 4.49 0.77 -4.21
N VAL A 35 4.44 1.23 -2.98
CA VAL A 35 3.60 2.37 -2.57
C VAL A 35 4.42 3.35 -1.74
N GLY A 36 4.16 4.64 -1.91
CA GLY A 36 4.74 5.69 -1.06
C GLY A 36 3.65 6.31 -0.20
N ASP A 37 4.00 6.66 1.02
CA ASP A 37 3.16 7.56 1.81
C ASP A 37 3.17 8.95 1.19
N PHE A 38 2.13 9.74 1.47
CA PHE A 38 2.03 11.07 0.92
C PHE A 38 1.41 12.04 1.91
N ARG A 39 1.62 13.33 1.65
CA ARG A 39 0.95 14.43 2.33
C ARG A 39 -0.04 15.09 1.38
N HIS A 40 -1.17 15.53 1.92
CA HIS A 40 -2.08 16.41 1.23
C HIS A 40 -2.40 17.59 2.15
N GLY A 41 -1.88 18.76 1.81
CA GLY A 41 -1.82 19.90 2.72
C GLY A 41 -1.02 19.56 3.98
N ALA A 42 -1.56 19.90 5.15
CA ALA A 42 -0.93 19.61 6.44
C ALA A 42 -1.03 18.14 6.86
N ARG A 43 -1.92 17.35 6.24
CA ARG A 43 -2.23 15.99 6.69
C ARG A 43 -1.30 14.95 6.06
N PHE A 44 -0.73 14.10 6.91
CA PHE A 44 0.02 12.92 6.50
C PHE A 44 -0.92 11.72 6.33
N TYR A 45 -0.78 11.01 5.22
CA TYR A 45 -1.54 9.80 4.92
C TYR A 45 -0.57 8.61 4.93
N PRO A 46 -0.66 7.71 5.93
CA PRO A 46 0.12 6.46 5.97
C PRO A 46 -0.47 5.46 4.97
N PHE A 47 -0.41 5.80 3.69
CA PHE A 47 -1.06 5.09 2.60
C PHE A 47 -0.65 3.62 2.54
N HIS A 48 0.60 3.28 2.87
CA HIS A 48 1.04 1.89 2.91
C HIS A 48 0.22 1.04 3.90
N VAL A 49 -0.17 1.61 5.05
CA VAL A 49 -1.00 0.92 6.05
C VAL A 49 -2.40 0.70 5.50
N ASP A 50 -3.01 1.75 4.96
CA ASP A 50 -4.34 1.67 4.37
C ASP A 50 -4.38 0.67 3.19
N PHE A 51 -3.30 0.62 2.40
CA PHE A 51 -3.12 -0.35 1.33
C PHE A 51 -3.11 -1.79 1.86
N ILE A 52 -2.32 -2.07 2.91
CA ILE A 52 -2.26 -3.39 3.57
C ILE A 52 -3.65 -3.83 4.02
N GLN A 53 -4.40 -2.94 4.66
CA GLN A 53 -5.74 -3.26 5.16
C GLN A 53 -6.73 -3.54 4.02
N ASN A 54 -6.64 -2.80 2.91
CA ASN A 54 -7.47 -3.06 1.73
C ASN A 54 -7.07 -4.37 1.02
N ALA A 55 -5.78 -4.69 0.92
CA ALA A 55 -5.29 -5.94 0.34
C ALA A 55 -5.73 -7.16 1.16
N ARG A 56 -5.68 -7.06 2.50
CA ARG A 56 -6.22 -8.09 3.40
C ARG A 56 -7.71 -8.31 3.19
N LYS A 57 -8.50 -7.24 3.14
CA LYS A 57 -9.95 -7.31 2.82
C LYS A 57 -10.22 -7.88 1.42
N ALA A 58 -9.29 -7.72 0.47
CA ALA A 58 -9.38 -8.32 -0.84
C ALA A 58 -9.05 -9.83 -0.84
N GLY A 59 -8.52 -10.38 0.24
CA GLY A 59 -8.17 -11.80 0.39
C GLY A 59 -6.73 -12.13 -0.01
N LEU A 60 -5.83 -11.15 0.11
CA LEU A 60 -4.38 -11.32 0.01
C LEU A 60 -3.76 -11.31 1.41
N GLU A 61 -2.76 -12.15 1.63
CA GLU A 61 -2.04 -12.24 2.90
C GLU A 61 -0.72 -11.47 2.82
N LEU A 62 -0.44 -10.61 3.81
CA LEU A 62 0.82 -9.88 3.87
C LEU A 62 1.93 -10.83 4.34
N MET A 63 2.97 -10.96 3.53
CA MET A 63 4.13 -11.81 3.81
C MET A 63 5.33 -11.00 4.33
N GLY A 64 5.40 -9.72 3.98
CA GLY A 64 6.48 -8.86 4.42
C GLY A 64 6.42 -7.47 3.81
N VAL A 65 7.24 -6.58 4.35
CA VAL A 65 7.40 -5.20 3.89
C VAL A 65 8.89 -4.92 3.75
N VAL A 66 9.30 -4.44 2.58
CA VAL A 66 10.68 -4.01 2.31
C VAL A 66 10.67 -2.50 2.09
N LEU A 67 11.58 -1.79 2.76
CA LEU A 67 11.76 -0.35 2.56
C LEU A 67 12.65 -0.12 1.33
N LEU A 68 12.13 0.61 0.35
CA LEU A 68 12.87 1.08 -0.81
C LEU A 68 13.30 2.52 -0.57
N ILE A 69 14.56 2.71 -0.20
CA ILE A 69 15.13 4.03 0.12
C ILE A 69 15.62 4.69 -1.17
N GLN A 70 15.20 5.94 -1.41
CA GLN A 70 15.69 6.75 -2.52
C GLN A 70 16.68 7.81 -2.02
N ASN A 71 17.97 7.55 -2.20
CA ASN A 71 19.06 8.43 -1.72
C ASN A 71 19.20 9.74 -2.52
N GLY A 72 18.51 9.88 -3.65
CA GLY A 72 18.67 11.02 -4.56
C GLY A 72 17.86 12.28 -4.20
N LYS A 73 17.12 12.28 -3.10
CA LYS A 73 16.35 13.45 -2.66
C LYS A 73 17.08 14.15 -1.52
N SER A 74 17.42 15.42 -1.72
CA SER A 74 17.98 16.26 -0.66
C SER A 74 16.98 16.42 0.50
N LEU A 75 17.49 16.34 1.72
CA LEU A 75 16.72 16.58 2.93
C LEU A 75 16.51 18.09 3.06
N PHE A 76 15.27 18.56 2.89
CA PHE A 76 14.93 19.96 3.10
C PHE A 76 14.14 20.10 4.40
N PRO A 77 14.54 21.01 5.30
CA PRO A 77 13.82 21.28 6.54
C PRO A 77 12.59 22.16 6.24
N TYR A 78 11.56 21.57 5.66
CA TYR A 78 10.31 22.28 5.45
C TYR A 78 9.63 22.57 6.80
N GLY A 79 9.21 23.82 6.99
CA GLY A 79 8.44 24.26 8.15
C GLY A 79 9.24 24.81 9.33
N TYR A 80 10.58 24.83 9.31
CA TYR A 80 11.37 25.47 10.36
C TYR A 80 11.14 27.00 10.41
N PRO A 81 11.02 27.64 11.61
CA PRO A 81 11.09 27.08 12.98
C PRO A 81 9.74 26.60 13.55
N PHE A 82 8.64 26.69 12.81
CA PHE A 82 7.29 26.54 13.36
C PHE A 82 6.74 25.10 13.33
N THR A 83 7.25 24.22 12.46
CA THR A 83 6.75 22.84 12.29
C THR A 83 7.79 21.92 11.64
N LEU A 84 7.86 20.66 12.09
CA LEU A 84 8.67 19.62 11.44
C LEU A 84 7.88 18.97 10.29
N VAL A 85 8.24 19.27 9.05
CA VAL A 85 7.73 18.56 7.86
C VAL A 85 8.84 17.69 7.29
N GLN A 86 8.84 16.42 7.67
CA GLN A 86 9.75 15.44 7.10
C GLN A 86 9.42 15.22 5.62
N ASN A 87 10.46 15.28 4.79
CA ASN A 87 10.40 14.86 3.39
C ASN A 87 10.31 13.32 3.33
N ILE A 88 9.48 12.78 2.44
CA ILE A 88 9.26 11.33 2.33
C ILE A 88 10.27 10.78 1.32
N HIS A 89 11.27 10.07 1.85
CA HIS A 89 12.42 9.54 1.09
C HIS A 89 12.34 8.05 0.79
N HIS A 90 11.35 7.36 1.34
CA HIS A 90 11.20 5.92 1.19
C HIS A 90 9.85 5.56 0.59
N GLN A 91 9.86 4.46 -0.15
CA GLN A 91 8.68 3.74 -0.60
C GLN A 91 8.65 2.37 0.08
N TYR A 92 7.50 1.72 0.06
CA TYR A 92 7.27 0.42 0.65
C TYR A 92 6.99 -0.58 -0.47
N ALA A 93 7.83 -1.60 -0.58
CA ALA A 93 7.51 -2.79 -1.36
C ALA A 93 6.75 -3.76 -0.45
N LEU A 94 5.43 -3.80 -0.64
CA LEU A 94 4.52 -4.64 0.12
C LEU A 94 4.37 -6.00 -0.57
N ILE A 95 4.77 -7.07 0.09
CA ILE A 95 4.78 -8.43 -0.46
C ILE A 95 3.55 -9.17 0.05
N PHE A 96 2.68 -9.57 -0.88
CA PHE A 96 1.49 -10.34 -0.57
C PHE A 96 1.50 -11.72 -1.23
N LYS A 97 0.72 -12.64 -0.66
CA LYS A 97 0.47 -13.97 -1.23
C LYS A 97 -1.02 -14.20 -1.37
N ARG A 98 -1.45 -14.86 -2.45
CA ARG A 98 -2.81 -15.41 -2.55
C ARG A 98 -2.83 -16.76 -1.83
N PRO A 99 -3.63 -16.94 -0.77
CA PRO A 99 -3.69 -18.23 -0.07
C PRO A 99 -4.22 -19.33 -0.98
N MET A 100 -3.73 -20.56 -0.75
CA MET A 100 -4.31 -21.75 -1.37
C MET A 100 -5.76 -21.91 -0.88
N GLY A 101 -6.71 -22.12 -1.80
CA GLY A 101 -8.07 -22.48 -1.39
C GLY A 101 -8.03 -23.74 -0.53
N GLN A 102 -8.84 -23.83 0.53
CA GLN A 102 -8.86 -25.00 1.40
C GLN A 102 -9.08 -26.27 0.56
N ARG A 103 -8.03 -27.07 0.38
CA ARG A 103 -8.17 -28.44 -0.11
C ARG A 103 -8.88 -29.19 1.00
N LYS A 104 -10.15 -29.58 0.80
CA LYS A 104 -10.77 -30.62 1.63
C LYS A 104 -9.82 -31.81 1.61
N ARG A 105 -9.14 -32.08 2.72
CA ARG A 105 -8.38 -33.32 2.91
C ARG A 105 -9.40 -34.43 2.72
N ARG A 106 -9.34 -35.13 1.57
CA ARG A 106 -10.03 -36.41 1.40
C ARG A 106 -9.39 -37.34 2.42
N LYS A 107 -10.10 -37.58 3.52
CA LYS A 107 -9.93 -38.79 4.32
C LYS A 107 -10.65 -39.91 3.60
#